data_AF-A0A2E7VKP1-F1
#
_entry.id   AF-A0A2E7VKP1-F1
#
_cell.length_a   1.000
_cell.length_b   1.000
_cell.length_c   1.000
_cell.angle_alpha   90.00
_cell.angle_beta   90.00
_cell.angle_gamma   90.00
#
_symmetry.space_group_name_H-M   'P 1'
#
loop_
_entity.id
_entity.type
_entity.pdbx_description
1 polymer ?
#
loop_
_entity_poly.entity_id
_entity_poly.type
_entity_poly.pdbx_seq_one_letter_code
_entity_poly.pdbx_strand_id
1 'polypeptide(L)' 'MRNPPSLKDGLTATPRGMFHMDRIINDFTINIATANGTGSQSANLILLQSLFDMGVPVSGKNLFPSN' A
#
# COMPACT_ATOMS: atom_id res chain seq x y z
N MET A 1 -4.37 -46.32 -24.67
CA MET A 1 -3.90 -44.94 -24.99
C MET A 1 -5.15 -44.12 -25.28
N ARG A 2 -5.60 -43.10 -24.55
CA ARG A 2 -5.03 -42.20 -23.54
C ARG A 2 -6.15 -41.93 -22.51
N ASN A 3 -5.82 -41.95 -21.21
CA ASN A 3 -6.66 -41.35 -20.17
C ASN A 3 -6.32 -39.84 -20.11
N PRO A 4 -7.28 -38.95 -19.79
CA PRO A 4 -7.06 -37.50 -19.78
C PRO A 4 -6.11 -37.07 -18.65
N PRO A 5 -5.42 -35.92 -18.79
CA PRO A 5 -4.48 -35.44 -17.79
C PRO A 5 -5.23 -35.05 -16.50
N SER A 6 -4.83 -35.71 -15.42
CA SER A 6 -5.34 -35.54 -14.08
C SER A 6 -4.93 -34.17 -13.54
N LEU A 7 -5.90 -33.45 -12.97
CA LEU A 7 -5.62 -32.52 -11.87
C LEU A 7 -4.72 -33.26 -10.87
N LYS A 8 -3.46 -32.82 -10.77
CA LYS A 8 -2.57 -33.23 -9.68
C LYS A 8 -2.28 -31.98 -8.89
N ASP A 9 -3.03 -31.86 -7.81
CA ASP A 9 -2.81 -30.95 -6.71
C ASP A 9 -1.33 -30.98 -6.33
N GLY A 10 -0.63 -29.92 -6.71
CA GLY A 10 0.75 -29.67 -6.32
C GLY A 10 0.82 -29.24 -4.86
N LEU A 11 0.50 -30.15 -3.94
CA LEU A 11 1.02 -30.11 -2.57
C LEU A 11 2.53 -30.43 -2.62
N THR A 12 3.33 -29.52 -3.19
CA THR A 12 4.78 -29.51 -2.94
C THR A 12 4.98 -28.80 -1.60
N ALA A 13 5.38 -29.57 -0.59
CA ALA A 13 5.67 -29.11 0.75
C ALA A 13 6.58 -27.87 0.74
N THR A 14 6.01 -26.69 0.97
CA THR A 14 6.75 -25.49 1.31
C THR A 14 7.35 -25.66 2.70
N PRO A 15 8.65 -25.40 2.91
CA PRO A 15 9.24 -25.42 4.24
C PRO A 15 8.47 -24.46 5.14
N ARG A 16 7.88 -24.98 6.23
CA ARG A 16 7.28 -24.17 7.29
C ARG A 16 8.35 -23.25 7.88
N GLY A 17 8.45 -22.03 7.39
CA GLY A 17 9.41 -21.03 7.89
C GLY A 17 9.83 -19.94 6.91
N MET A 18 9.58 -20.09 5.61
CA MET A 18 9.86 -19.01 4.65
C MET A 18 8.60 -18.19 4.43
N PHE A 19 8.50 -17.06 5.15
CA PHE A 19 7.55 -16.01 4.80
C PHE A 19 7.82 -15.61 3.35
N HIS A 20 6.96 -16.04 2.43
CA HIS A 20 6.89 -15.41 1.11
C HIS A 20 6.50 -13.97 1.38
N MET A 21 7.45 -13.04 1.25
CA MET A 21 7.13 -11.63 1.27
C MET A 21 6.34 -11.37 0.00
N ASP A 22 5.02 -11.39 0.12
CA ASP A 22 4.14 -11.00 -0.96
C ASP A 22 4.61 -9.65 -1.51
N ARG A 23 4.72 -9.56 -2.84
CA ARG A 23 5.20 -8.35 -3.49
C ARG A 23 4.29 -7.19 -3.13
N ILE A 24 4.83 -6.20 -2.42
CA ILE A 24 4.11 -4.96 -2.11
C ILE A 24 4.01 -4.13 -3.40
N ILE A 25 2.80 -3.96 -3.92
CA ILE A 25 2.53 -3.32 -5.23
C ILE A 25 1.96 -1.91 -5.14
N ASN A 26 1.77 -1.35 -3.94
CA ASN A 26 1.18 -0.02 -3.71
C ASN A 26 1.93 0.77 -2.61
N ASP A 27 3.25 0.63 -2.55
CA ASP A 27 4.09 1.43 -1.66
C ASP A 27 4.59 2.67 -2.41
N PHE A 28 3.94 3.80 -2.18
CA PHE A 28 4.28 5.06 -2.83
C PHE A 28 4.03 6.26 -1.92
N THR A 29 4.60 7.41 -2.30
CA THR A 29 4.46 8.68 -1.58
C THR A 29 3.81 9.74 -2.46
N ILE A 30 2.90 10.52 -1.89
CA ILE A 30 2.27 11.67 -2.55
C ILE A 30 2.85 12.95 -1.95
N ASN A 31 3.50 13.76 -2.79
CA ASN A 31 4.03 15.06 -2.40
C ASN A 31 3.18 16.18 -2.99
N ILE A 32 2.64 17.04 -2.14
CA ILE A 32 1.77 18.15 -2.54
C ILE A 32 2.44 19.46 -2.10
N ALA A 33 2.67 20.35 -3.05
CA ALA A 33 3.21 21.69 -2.80
C ALA A 33 2.13 22.74 -3.05
N THR A 34 1.89 23.59 -2.07
CA THR A 34 0.95 24.72 -2.17
C THR A 34 1.63 25.98 -1.65
N ALA A 35 1.06 27.15 -1.96
CA ALA A 35 1.48 28.38 -1.29
C ALA A 35 1.15 28.33 0.21
N ASN A 36 1.87 29.11 1.02
CA ASN A 36 1.59 29.23 2.45
C ASN A 36 0.21 29.86 2.68
N GLY A 37 -0.49 29.40 3.71
CA GLY A 37 -1.80 29.93 4.09
C GLY A 37 -2.98 29.45 3.23
N THR A 38 -2.77 28.55 2.26
CA THR A 38 -3.86 28.03 1.39
C THR A 38 -4.61 26.84 2.00
N GLY A 39 -4.40 26.54 3.28
CA GLY A 39 -5.08 25.43 3.97
C GLY A 39 -4.54 24.03 3.65
N SER A 40 -3.29 23.91 3.16
CA SER A 40 -2.68 22.60 2.84
C SER A 40 -2.60 21.66 4.03
N GLN A 41 -2.44 22.17 5.26
CA GLN A 41 -2.50 21.36 6.47
C GLN A 41 -3.88 20.68 6.61
N SER A 42 -4.96 21.44 6.48
CA SER A 42 -6.33 20.92 6.59
C SER A 42 -6.65 19.95 5.46
N ALA A 43 -6.23 20.25 4.23
CA ALA A 43 -6.41 19.37 3.08
C ALA A 43 -5.66 18.03 3.26
N ASN A 44 -4.42 18.07 3.79
CA ASN A 44 -3.64 16.87 4.07
C ASN A 44 -4.32 15.97 5.11
N LEU A 45 -4.94 16.55 6.15
CA LEU A 45 -5.72 15.77 7.13
C LEU A 45 -6.94 15.08 6.49
N ILE A 46 -7.67 15.77 5.62
CA ILE A 46 -8.81 15.17 4.90
C ILE A 46 -8.34 14.02 4.00
N LEU A 47 -7.22 14.20 3.30
CA LEU A 47 -6.62 13.15 2.46
C LEU A 47 -6.25 11.90 3.29
N LEU A 48 -5.58 12.10 4.44
CA LEU A 48 -5.21 11.03 5.36
C LEU A 48 -6.43 10.30 5.91
N GLN A 49 -7.45 11.05 6.36
CA GLN A 49 -8.69 10.46 6.87
C GLN A 49 -9.39 9.62 5.79
N SER A 50 -9.48 10.14 4.56
CA SER A 50 -10.12 9.44 3.45
C SER A 50 -9.43 8.10 3.13
N LEU A 51 -8.08 8.10 3.12
CA LEU A 51 -7.31 6.88 2.89
C LEU A 51 -7.46 5.88 4.04
N PHE A 52 -7.48 6.36 5.27
CA PHE A 52 -7.71 5.54 6.45
C PHE A 52 -9.11 4.90 6.45
N ASP A 53 -10.15 5.66 6.11
CA ASP A 53 -11.53 5.16 6.02
C ASP A 53 -11.69 4.11 4.91
N MET A 54 -10.87 4.16 3.86
CA MET A 54 -10.80 3.12 2.82
C MET A 54 -10.02 1.86 3.26
N GLY A 55 -9.46 1.84 4.47
CA GLY A 55 -8.64 0.74 4.97
C GLY A 55 -7.22 0.71 4.42
N VAL A 56 -6.75 1.79 3.79
CA VAL A 56 -5.38 1.90 3.28
C VAL A 56 -4.48 2.41 4.41
N PRO A 57 -3.42 1.66 4.80
CA PRO A 57 -2.45 2.17 5.77
C PRO A 57 -1.74 3.38 5.19
N VAL A 58 -1.85 4.52 5.86
CA VAL A 58 -1.31 5.79 5.40
C VAL A 58 -0.65 6.55 6.55
N SER A 59 0.38 7.32 6.22
CA SER A 59 0.97 8.31 7.12
C SER A 59 1.16 9.62 6.36
N GLY A 60 1.22 10.74 7.08
CA GLY A 60 1.45 12.03 6.46
C GLY A 60 2.22 12.99 7.35
N LYS A 61 2.89 13.93 6.70
CA LYS A 61 3.67 14.99 7.34
C LYS A 61 3.37 16.32 6.64
N ASN A 62 3.19 17.37 7.42
CA ASN A 62 3.14 18.72 6.89
C ASN A 62 4.57 19.28 6.89
N LEU A 63 5.02 19.75 5.74
CA LEU A 63 6.33 20.38 5.57
C LEU A 63 6.10 21.88 5.37
N PHE A 64 6.64 22.68 6.27
CA PHE A 64 6.67 24.13 6.15
C PHE A 64 8.12 24.55 5.95
N PRO A 65 8.43 25.36 4.93
CA PRO A 65 9.75 25.95 4.82
C PRO A 65 10.02 26.75 6.09
N SER A 66 11.21 26.59 6.66
CA SER A 66 11.66 27.41 7.78
C SER A 66 11.67 28.86 7.28
N ASN A 67 10.77 29.66 7.81
CA ASN A 67 10.81 31.10 7.61
C ASN A 67 12.05 31.68 8.29
#